data_AF-A0A8H5J9M1-F1
#
_entry.id   AF-A0A8H5J9M1-F1
#
_cell.length_a   1.000
_cell.length_b   1.000
_cell.length_c   1.000
_cell.angle_alpha   90.00
_cell.angle_beta   90.00
_cell.angle_gamma   90.00
#
_symmetry.space_group_name_H-M   'P 1'
#
loop_
_entity.id
_entity.type
_entity.pdbx_description
1 polymer ?
#
loop_
_entity_poly.entity_id
_entity_poly.type
_entity_poly.pdbx_seq_one_letter_code
_entity_poly.pdbx_strand_id
1 'polypeptide(L)'
;MRFSISTSIVFTLATHSATALKPWNSTIPESIDEECRQALTSDIDCPFFLGRDSIEKGHYLEDPAAAAAYCSSSCRSSLRQYFFNYSRACYESDLPEGLPGPDETVEYVMSIFGTQEYLCVADEDGLCLGAFYKKERDFCSECGLKLAGISAMLELKKPLNISSKQFMCLQKNCAKDENGFLAKDDGKAKLEKFFKELL
;
A
#
# COMPACT_ATOMS: atom_id res chain seq x y z
N MET A 1 -24.01 55.55 8.31
CA MET A 1 -23.13 54.58 9.00
C MET A 1 -23.64 53.18 8.70
N ARG A 2 -22.89 52.38 7.93
CA ARG A 2 -23.22 50.96 7.66
C ARG A 2 -22.12 50.13 8.30
N PHE A 3 -22.46 49.35 9.34
CA PHE A 3 -21.53 48.45 9.99
C PHE A 3 -21.39 47.19 9.12
N SER A 4 -20.17 46.95 8.63
CA SER A 4 -19.80 45.69 7.96
C SER A 4 -19.49 44.67 9.04
N ILE A 5 -20.30 43.62 9.15
CA ILE A 5 -20.04 42.49 10.04
C ILE A 5 -19.18 41.51 9.25
N SER A 6 -17.87 41.54 9.48
CA SER A 6 -16.92 40.58 8.92
C SER A 6 -17.05 39.27 9.69
N THR A 7 -17.70 38.27 9.10
CA THR A 7 -17.82 36.92 9.65
C THR A 7 -16.46 36.22 9.53
N SER A 8 -15.69 36.16 10.61
CA SER A 8 -14.47 35.36 10.68
C SER A 8 -14.81 33.88 10.61
N ILE A 9 -14.47 33.22 9.51
CA ILE A 9 -14.49 31.76 9.41
C ILE A 9 -13.34 31.25 10.28
N VAL A 10 -13.66 30.77 11.48
CA VAL A 10 -12.73 30.01 12.31
C VAL A 10 -12.56 28.66 11.63
N PHE A 11 -11.42 28.48 10.97
CA PHE A 11 -10.99 27.18 10.46
C PHE A 11 -10.59 26.34 11.67
N THR A 12 -11.53 25.57 12.22
CA THR A 12 -11.23 24.53 13.19
C THR A 12 -10.40 23.48 12.49
N LEU A 13 -9.07 23.59 12.60
CA LEU A 13 -8.14 22.50 12.34
C LEU A 13 -8.53 21.38 13.31
N ALA A 14 -9.31 20.43 12.82
CA ALA A 14 -9.45 19.14 13.47
C ALA A 14 -8.05 18.51 13.49
N THR A 15 -7.34 18.73 14.59
CA THR A 15 -6.15 17.95 14.95
C THR A 15 -6.63 16.51 15.04
N HIS A 16 -6.53 15.77 13.94
CA HIS A 16 -6.57 14.33 13.99
C HIS A 16 -5.41 13.97 14.92
N SER A 17 -5.73 13.40 16.07
CA SER A 17 -4.75 12.74 16.92
C SER A 17 -4.21 11.56 16.12
N ALA A 18 -3.23 11.85 15.26
CA ALA A 18 -2.34 10.89 14.64
C ALA A 18 -1.82 10.00 15.78
N THR A 19 -2.39 8.81 15.91
CA THR A 19 -1.97 7.89 16.96
C THR A 19 -0.73 7.24 16.41
N ALA A 20 0.42 7.78 16.79
CA ALA A 20 1.72 7.23 16.42
C ALA A 20 1.83 5.82 17.00
N LEU A 21 1.86 4.82 16.14
CA LEU A 21 1.98 3.42 16.52
C LEU A 21 3.38 2.92 16.20
N LYS A 22 3.96 2.18 17.16
CA LYS A 22 5.21 1.43 16.93
C LYS A 22 4.87 0.08 16.32
N PRO A 23 5.31 -0.21 15.09
CA PRO A 23 4.99 -1.47 14.43
C PRO A 23 5.77 -2.63 15.06
N TRP A 24 7.04 -2.43 15.42
CA TRP A 24 7.84 -3.42 16.14
C TRP A 24 7.94 -3.07 17.63
N ASN A 25 7.41 -3.93 18.50
CA ASN A 25 7.33 -3.68 19.94
C ASN A 25 8.17 -4.64 20.82
N SER A 26 8.85 -5.60 20.20
CA SER A 26 9.71 -6.56 20.91
C SER A 26 11.15 -6.06 20.99
N THR A 27 11.95 -6.65 21.89
CA THR A 27 13.37 -6.31 22.01
C THR A 27 14.10 -6.76 20.74
N ILE A 28 14.71 -5.83 20.03
CA ILE A 28 15.51 -6.12 18.84
C ILE A 28 16.91 -6.55 19.30
N PRO A 29 17.45 -7.70 18.85
CA PRO A 29 18.78 -8.16 19.25
C PRO A 29 19.87 -7.11 19.00
N GLU A 30 20.83 -7.00 19.92
CA GLU A 30 21.95 -6.06 19.77
C GLU A 30 22.87 -6.37 18.57
N SER A 31 22.77 -7.59 18.03
CA SER A 31 23.46 -8.02 16.81
C SER A 31 22.93 -7.35 15.54
N ILE A 32 21.76 -6.69 15.59
CA ILE A 32 21.25 -5.86 14.50
C ILE A 32 21.82 -4.46 14.63
N ASP A 33 22.25 -3.88 13.50
CA ASP A 33 22.81 -2.54 13.44
C ASP A 33 21.89 -1.48 14.07
N GLU A 34 22.48 -0.50 14.75
CA GLU A 34 21.72 0.53 15.47
C GLU A 34 20.81 1.35 14.55
N GLU A 35 21.24 1.66 13.32
CA GLU A 35 20.39 2.39 12.37
C GLU A 35 19.17 1.54 11.98
N CYS A 36 19.37 0.23 11.76
CA CYS A 36 18.28 -0.70 11.48
C CYS A 36 17.31 -0.84 12.67
N ARG A 37 17.84 -0.91 13.91
CA ARG A 37 17.01 -0.93 15.13
C ARG A 37 16.17 0.33 15.28
N GLN A 38 16.76 1.50 15.00
CA GLN A 38 16.05 2.78 15.02
C GLN A 38 14.96 2.85 13.95
N ALA A 39 15.23 2.36 12.75
CA ALA A 39 14.22 2.31 11.68
C ALA A 39 13.04 1.41 12.06
N LEU A 40 13.30 0.21 12.60
CA LEU A 40 12.27 -0.74 13.05
C LEU A 40 11.38 -0.20 14.18
N THR A 41 11.92 0.68 15.02
CA THR A 41 11.19 1.25 16.17
C THR A 41 10.57 2.61 15.89
N SER A 42 10.68 3.09 14.65
CA SER A 42 10.11 4.37 14.23
C SER A 42 8.58 4.34 14.21
N ASP A 43 7.98 5.45 14.61
CA ASP A 43 6.54 5.59 14.70
C ASP A 43 5.90 5.73 13.32
N ILE A 44 4.70 5.16 13.18
CA ILE A 44 3.86 5.31 11.98
C ILE A 44 2.56 6.00 12.37
N ASP A 45 2.14 6.96 11.57
CA ASP A 45 0.85 7.63 11.70
C ASP A 45 -0.26 6.84 11.00
N CYS A 46 -0.64 5.71 11.58
CA CYS A 46 -1.75 4.88 11.11
C CYS A 46 -2.66 4.53 12.28
N PRO A 47 -4.00 4.42 12.06
CA PRO A 47 -4.92 4.05 13.14
C PRO A 47 -4.71 2.62 13.66
N PHE A 48 -4.19 1.73 12.81
CA PHE A 48 -3.85 0.35 13.10
C PHE A 48 -2.97 -0.20 11.96
N PHE A 49 -2.39 -1.38 12.17
CA PHE A 49 -1.67 -2.12 11.13
C PHE A 49 -2.40 -3.40 10.74
N LEU A 50 -2.36 -3.71 9.46
CA LEU A 50 -2.86 -4.94 8.90
C LEU A 50 -1.69 -5.69 8.28
N GLY A 51 -1.59 -6.98 8.58
CA GLY A 51 -0.67 -7.88 7.91
C GLY A 51 -1.37 -8.59 6.74
N ARG A 52 -0.60 -9.36 5.96
CA ARG A 52 -1.10 -10.09 4.79
C ARG A 52 -2.35 -10.94 5.10
N ASP A 53 -2.40 -11.55 6.28
CA ASP A 53 -3.54 -12.31 6.79
C ASP A 53 -4.87 -11.55 6.76
N SER A 54 -4.83 -10.23 6.95
CA SER A 54 -6.02 -9.38 6.94
C SER A 54 -6.65 -9.27 5.55
N ILE A 55 -5.85 -9.40 4.49
CA ILE A 55 -6.36 -9.48 3.11
C ILE A 55 -7.09 -10.80 2.91
N GLU A 56 -6.48 -11.91 3.36
CA GLU A 56 -7.05 -13.25 3.18
C GLU A 56 -8.39 -13.43 3.89
N LYS A 57 -8.50 -12.86 5.10
CA LYS A 57 -9.70 -12.95 5.92
C LYS A 57 -10.78 -11.94 5.50
N GLY A 58 -10.48 -11.01 4.59
CA GLY A 58 -11.44 -10.04 4.09
C GLY A 58 -11.87 -8.97 5.10
N HIS A 59 -11.16 -8.81 6.22
CA HIS A 59 -11.54 -7.92 7.32
C HIS A 59 -11.77 -6.46 6.87
N TYR A 60 -11.07 -6.01 5.84
CA TYR A 60 -11.20 -4.66 5.27
C TYR A 60 -12.51 -4.43 4.50
N LEU A 61 -13.24 -5.49 4.12
CA LEU A 61 -14.55 -5.40 3.46
C LEU A 61 -15.69 -5.17 4.45
N GLU A 62 -15.45 -5.39 5.74
CA GLU A 62 -16.47 -5.38 6.79
C GLU A 62 -16.75 -3.96 7.32
N ASP A 63 -15.79 -3.04 7.21
CA ASP A 63 -15.93 -1.65 7.66
C ASP A 63 -15.30 -0.65 6.67
N PRO A 64 -16.13 0.01 5.82
CA PRO A 64 -15.66 1.03 4.89
C PRO A 64 -14.99 2.24 5.55
N ALA A 65 -15.37 2.61 6.78
CA ALA A 65 -14.78 3.73 7.50
C ALA A 65 -13.38 3.37 8.00
N ALA A 66 -13.19 2.14 8.50
CA ALA A 66 -11.87 1.63 8.85
C ALA A 66 -10.96 1.54 7.61
N ALA A 67 -11.48 1.07 6.48
CA ALA A 67 -10.72 1.03 5.23
C ALA A 67 -10.31 2.44 4.75
N ALA A 68 -11.22 3.41 4.83
CA ALA A 68 -10.92 4.80 4.47
C ALA A 68 -9.87 5.43 5.40
N ALA A 69 -9.95 5.18 6.71
CA ALA A 69 -8.97 5.67 7.68
C ALA A 69 -7.58 5.05 7.44
N TYR A 70 -7.52 3.76 7.18
CA TYR A 70 -6.28 3.03 6.85
C TYR A 70 -5.67 3.49 5.52
N CYS A 71 -6.50 3.84 4.54
CA CYS A 71 -6.06 4.34 3.23
C CYS A 71 -5.90 5.88 3.15
N SER A 72 -5.97 6.57 4.29
CA SER A 72 -5.73 8.01 4.37
C SER A 72 -4.31 8.38 3.92
N SER A 73 -4.13 9.59 3.42
CA SER A 73 -2.84 10.06 2.93
C SER A 73 -1.74 10.05 4.01
N SER A 74 -2.08 10.31 5.27
CA SER A 74 -1.11 10.30 6.37
C SER A 74 -0.63 8.89 6.69
N CYS A 75 -1.54 7.91 6.78
CA CYS A 75 -1.18 6.51 7.00
C CYS A 75 -0.39 5.92 5.85
N ARG A 76 -0.80 6.18 4.60
CA ARG A 76 -0.05 5.70 3.43
C ARG A 76 1.36 6.28 3.39
N SER A 77 1.50 7.59 3.61
CA SER A 77 2.80 8.26 3.54
C SER A 77 3.73 7.81 4.67
N SER A 78 3.21 7.66 5.89
CA SER A 78 4.01 7.23 7.04
C SER A 78 4.45 5.76 6.92
N LEU A 79 3.58 4.85 6.44
CA LEU A 79 3.96 3.46 6.16
C LEU A 79 5.01 3.34 5.06
N ARG A 80 4.88 4.10 3.97
CA ARG A 80 5.90 4.15 2.91
C ARG A 80 7.23 4.67 3.44
N GLN A 81 7.21 5.75 4.21
CA GLN A 81 8.42 6.31 4.81
C GLN A 81 9.08 5.32 5.78
N TYR A 82 8.29 4.63 6.59
CA TYR A 82 8.77 3.55 7.45
C TYR A 82 9.45 2.44 6.64
N PHE A 83 8.80 1.96 5.57
CA PHE A 83 9.36 0.96 4.66
C PHE A 83 10.68 1.40 4.02
N PHE A 84 10.77 2.65 3.54
CA PHE A 84 11.99 3.19 2.96
C PHE A 84 13.11 3.37 3.99
N ASN A 85 12.78 3.85 5.19
CA ASN A 85 13.75 3.98 6.28
C ASN A 85 14.31 2.63 6.70
N TYR A 86 13.42 1.64 6.88
CA TYR A 86 13.80 0.26 7.16
C TYR A 86 14.69 -0.28 6.05
N SER A 87 14.26 -0.18 4.79
CA SER A 87 15.02 -0.71 3.67
C SER A 87 16.41 -0.08 3.55
N ARG A 88 16.54 1.23 3.76
CA ARG A 88 17.83 1.90 3.70
C ARG A 88 18.75 1.54 4.87
N ALA A 89 18.20 1.40 6.08
CA ALA A 89 19.00 1.18 7.29
C ALA A 89 19.34 -0.29 7.52
N CYS A 90 18.51 -1.21 7.02
CA CYS A 90 18.65 -2.64 7.25
C CYS A 90 19.21 -3.40 6.03
N TYR A 91 19.34 -2.78 4.86
CA TYR A 91 19.98 -3.38 3.69
C TYR A 91 21.25 -2.61 3.28
N GLU A 92 22.39 -3.30 3.27
CA GLU A 92 23.61 -2.77 2.64
C GLU A 92 23.48 -2.80 1.12
N SER A 93 23.95 -1.74 0.47
CA SER A 93 23.68 -1.37 -0.92
C SER A 93 24.35 -2.23 -2.01
N ASP A 94 24.76 -3.46 -1.72
CA ASP A 94 25.22 -4.41 -2.73
C ASP A 94 24.51 -5.74 -2.49
N LEU A 95 23.51 -6.06 -3.32
CA LEU A 95 22.87 -7.38 -3.34
C LEU A 95 23.89 -8.44 -3.80
N PRO A 96 24.21 -9.43 -2.96
CA PRO A 96 24.23 -10.81 -3.40
C PRO A 96 23.13 -11.60 -2.68
N GLU A 97 22.67 -12.65 -3.35
CA GLU A 97 21.62 -13.57 -2.90
C GLU A 97 21.67 -13.91 -1.40
N GLY A 98 20.51 -13.82 -0.75
CA GLY A 98 20.31 -14.28 0.64
C GLY A 98 20.18 -13.14 1.64
N LEU A 99 18.94 -12.70 1.85
CA LEU A 99 18.56 -11.75 2.91
C LEU A 99 19.04 -12.27 4.29
N PRO A 100 19.75 -11.46 5.10
CA PRO A 100 19.92 -11.73 6.51
C PRO A 100 19.34 -10.55 7.32
N GLY A 101 18.02 -10.40 7.30
CA GLY A 101 17.33 -10.01 8.53
C GLY A 101 17.00 -11.30 9.29
N PRO A 102 16.66 -11.29 10.59
CA PRO A 102 15.80 -12.37 11.05
C PRO A 102 14.60 -12.35 10.10
N ASP A 103 14.39 -13.46 9.36
CA ASP A 103 13.41 -13.55 8.26
C ASP A 103 12.07 -12.89 8.64
N GLU A 104 11.71 -12.98 9.92
CA GLU A 104 10.55 -12.39 10.57
C GLU A 104 10.44 -10.85 10.47
N THR A 105 11.53 -10.08 10.59
CA THR A 105 11.47 -8.60 10.50
C THR A 105 11.24 -8.14 9.07
N VAL A 106 11.96 -8.74 8.11
CA VAL A 106 11.79 -8.47 6.68
C VAL A 106 10.38 -8.87 6.25
N GLU A 107 9.96 -10.08 6.63
CA GLU A 107 8.62 -10.59 6.35
C GLU A 107 7.55 -9.69 6.96
N TYR A 108 7.73 -9.24 8.20
CA TYR A 108 6.80 -8.34 8.88
C TYR A 108 6.70 -6.98 8.16
N VAL A 109 7.82 -6.34 7.85
CA VAL A 109 7.83 -5.01 7.19
C VAL A 109 7.25 -5.11 5.77
N MET A 110 7.62 -6.15 5.01
CA MET A 110 7.02 -6.44 3.70
C MET A 110 5.54 -6.79 3.79
N SER A 111 5.11 -7.41 4.90
CA SER A 111 3.72 -7.77 5.15
C SER A 111 2.86 -6.53 5.35
N ILE A 112 3.27 -5.60 6.23
CA ILE A 112 2.49 -4.37 6.48
C ILE A 112 2.50 -3.44 5.27
N PHE A 113 3.65 -3.30 4.59
CA PHE A 113 3.76 -2.46 3.39
C PHE A 113 2.90 -3.01 2.26
N GLY A 114 3.07 -4.30 1.92
CA GLY A 114 2.31 -4.91 0.85
C GLY A 114 0.82 -4.97 1.14
N THR A 115 0.43 -5.09 2.41
CA THR A 115 -0.97 -5.02 2.81
C THR A 115 -1.55 -3.63 2.55
N GLN A 116 -0.87 -2.57 2.95
CA GLN A 116 -1.33 -1.20 2.67
C GLN A 116 -1.46 -0.96 1.17
N GLU A 117 -0.42 -1.27 0.40
CA GLU A 117 -0.42 -0.99 -1.04
C GLU A 117 -1.51 -1.76 -1.77
N TYR A 118 -1.79 -3.00 -1.35
CA TYR A 118 -2.85 -3.82 -1.93
C TYR A 118 -4.26 -3.38 -1.53
N LEU A 119 -4.49 -3.06 -0.25
CA LEU A 119 -5.80 -2.61 0.24
C LEU A 119 -6.19 -1.23 -0.28
N CYS A 120 -5.20 -0.35 -0.45
CA CYS A 120 -5.40 1.05 -0.80
C CYS A 120 -5.18 1.35 -2.28
N VAL A 121 -5.13 0.33 -3.14
CA VAL A 121 -5.22 0.52 -4.59
C VAL A 121 -6.54 1.20 -4.92
N ALA A 122 -6.45 2.26 -5.70
CA ALA A 122 -7.59 2.99 -6.21
C ALA A 122 -7.41 3.36 -7.69
N ASP A 123 -8.53 3.58 -8.38
CA ASP A 123 -8.63 4.27 -9.65
C ASP A 123 -9.50 5.53 -9.50
N GLU A 124 -9.91 6.15 -10.61
CA GLU A 124 -10.77 7.34 -10.60
C GLU A 124 -12.15 7.08 -9.97
N ASP A 125 -12.58 5.83 -9.88
CA ASP A 125 -13.88 5.41 -9.34
C ASP A 125 -13.81 4.93 -7.87
N GLY A 126 -12.62 4.94 -7.26
CA GLY A 126 -12.42 4.65 -5.84
C GLY A 126 -11.60 3.38 -5.57
N LEU A 127 -11.83 2.77 -4.39
CA LEU A 127 -11.03 1.64 -3.92
C LEU A 127 -11.26 0.37 -4.75
N CYS A 128 -10.17 -0.17 -5.26
CA CYS A 128 -10.20 -1.24 -6.24
C CYS A 128 -10.58 -2.59 -5.67
N LEU A 129 -10.08 -2.92 -4.48
CA LEU A 129 -10.22 -4.26 -3.96
C LEU A 129 -11.68 -4.63 -3.68
N GLY A 130 -12.43 -3.73 -3.03
CA GLY A 130 -13.88 -3.92 -2.82
C GLY A 130 -14.67 -4.04 -4.13
N ALA A 131 -14.38 -3.17 -5.10
CA ALA A 131 -15.04 -3.21 -6.42
C ALA A 131 -14.72 -4.51 -7.19
N PHE A 132 -13.48 -5.00 -7.08
CA PHE A 132 -13.06 -6.26 -7.67
C PHE A 132 -13.80 -7.46 -7.06
N TYR A 133 -13.95 -7.51 -5.72
CA TYR A 133 -14.72 -8.56 -5.05
C TYR A 133 -16.22 -8.54 -5.40
N LYS A 134 -16.79 -7.35 -5.56
CA LYS A 134 -18.18 -7.17 -6.01
C LYS A 134 -18.37 -7.46 -7.50
N LYS A 135 -17.30 -7.76 -8.23
CA LYS A 135 -17.29 -7.97 -9.69
C LYS A 135 -17.73 -6.74 -10.48
N GLU A 136 -17.56 -5.56 -9.91
CA GLU A 136 -17.77 -4.27 -10.57
C GLU A 136 -16.56 -3.86 -11.41
N ARG A 137 -15.40 -4.52 -11.17
CA ARG A 137 -14.15 -4.36 -11.91
C ARG A 137 -13.61 -5.74 -12.24
N ASP A 138 -13.18 -5.93 -13.49
CA ASP A 138 -12.56 -7.18 -13.96
C ASP A 138 -11.03 -7.09 -13.95
N PHE A 139 -10.36 -8.15 -14.41
CA PHE A 139 -8.90 -8.20 -14.50
C PHE A 139 -8.27 -7.24 -15.53
N CYS A 140 -9.02 -6.81 -16.54
CA CYS A 140 -8.53 -5.89 -17.57
C CYS A 140 -8.88 -4.43 -17.31
N SER A 141 -9.62 -4.14 -16.24
CA SER A 141 -9.75 -2.80 -15.67
C SER A 141 -8.43 -2.28 -15.07
N GLU A 142 -8.35 -0.97 -14.84
CA GLU A 142 -7.22 -0.35 -14.14
C GLU A 142 -7.00 -0.99 -12.77
N CYS A 143 -8.08 -1.14 -12.00
CA CYS A 143 -8.07 -1.82 -10.71
C CYS A 143 -7.54 -3.26 -10.78
N GLY A 144 -8.04 -4.06 -11.72
CA GLY A 144 -7.62 -5.45 -11.88
C GLY A 144 -6.13 -5.57 -12.18
N LEU A 145 -5.60 -4.72 -13.05
CA LEU A 145 -4.18 -4.71 -13.43
C LEU A 145 -3.28 -4.22 -12.29
N LYS A 146 -3.68 -3.18 -11.55
CA LYS A 146 -2.92 -2.71 -10.39
C LYS A 146 -2.89 -3.77 -9.28
N LEU A 147 -4.03 -4.34 -8.92
CA LEU A 147 -4.11 -5.40 -7.91
C LEU A 147 -3.30 -6.64 -8.32
N ALA A 148 -3.45 -7.12 -9.55
CA ALA A 148 -2.69 -8.25 -10.06
C ALA A 148 -1.17 -8.00 -10.07
N GLY A 149 -0.75 -6.78 -10.42
CA GLY A 149 0.66 -6.41 -10.43
C GLY A 149 1.26 -6.32 -9.03
N ILE A 150 0.53 -5.76 -8.05
CA ILE A 150 0.97 -5.76 -6.65
C ILE A 150 1.02 -7.20 -6.11
N SER A 151 0.01 -8.03 -6.39
CA SER A 151 0.02 -9.43 -6.00
C SER A 151 1.24 -10.18 -6.55
N ALA A 152 1.59 -9.93 -7.82
CA ALA A 152 2.76 -10.54 -8.43
C ALA A 152 4.08 -9.99 -7.86
N MET A 153 4.19 -8.68 -7.67
CA MET A 153 5.40 -8.01 -7.19
C MET A 153 5.74 -8.36 -5.74
N LEU A 154 4.73 -8.45 -4.89
CA LEU A 154 4.88 -8.68 -3.45
C LEU A 154 4.59 -10.13 -3.03
N GLU A 155 4.37 -11.01 -4.01
CA GLU A 155 4.03 -12.42 -3.82
C GLU A 155 2.80 -12.64 -2.91
N LEU A 156 1.79 -11.78 -3.04
CA LEU A 156 0.52 -11.95 -2.34
C LEU A 156 -0.29 -13.05 -3.04
N LYS A 157 -0.25 -14.27 -2.46
CA LYS A 157 -0.93 -15.44 -3.02
C LYS A 157 -2.45 -15.35 -3.00
N LYS A 158 -3.05 -14.54 -2.13
CA LYS A 158 -4.50 -14.36 -2.07
C LYS A 158 -4.87 -12.88 -2.13
N PRO A 159 -6.05 -12.55 -2.68
CA PRO A 159 -7.03 -13.45 -3.29
C PRO A 159 -6.74 -13.86 -4.73
N LEU A 160 -5.84 -13.16 -5.45
CA LEU A 160 -5.72 -13.33 -6.89
C LEU A 160 -4.85 -14.53 -7.32
N ASN A 161 -3.86 -14.90 -6.50
CA ASN A 161 -2.89 -15.96 -6.80
C ASN A 161 -2.23 -15.83 -8.18
N ILE A 162 -1.65 -14.65 -8.46
CA ILE A 162 -1.01 -14.32 -9.73
C ILE A 162 0.49 -14.19 -9.55
N SER A 163 1.26 -15.03 -10.24
CA SER A 163 2.71 -14.89 -10.38
C SER A 163 3.10 -13.80 -11.39
N SER A 164 4.35 -13.35 -11.35
CA SER A 164 4.90 -12.39 -12.33
C SER A 164 4.71 -12.84 -13.78
N LYS A 165 4.85 -14.14 -14.06
CA LYS A 165 4.60 -14.71 -15.40
C LYS A 165 3.12 -14.59 -15.79
N GLN A 166 2.22 -14.91 -14.88
CA GLN A 166 0.77 -14.79 -15.11
C GLN A 166 0.38 -13.32 -15.31
N PHE A 167 0.96 -12.39 -14.54
CA PHE A 167 0.71 -10.97 -14.69
C PHE A 167 1.16 -10.44 -16.06
N MET A 168 2.36 -10.81 -16.52
CA MET A 168 2.82 -10.44 -17.87
C MET A 168 1.90 -10.98 -18.97
N CYS A 169 1.39 -12.20 -18.82
CA CYS A 169 0.39 -12.75 -19.74
C CYS A 169 -0.93 -11.97 -19.68
N LEU A 170 -1.38 -11.61 -18.48
CA LEU A 170 -2.59 -10.83 -18.27
C LEU A 170 -2.49 -9.46 -18.97
N GLN A 171 -1.40 -8.73 -18.77
CA GLN A 171 -1.18 -7.45 -19.44
C GLN A 171 -1.25 -7.57 -20.96
N LYS A 172 -0.57 -8.59 -21.53
CA LYS A 172 -0.59 -8.85 -22.98
C LYS A 172 -1.98 -9.18 -23.50
N ASN A 173 -2.79 -9.86 -22.72
CA ASN A 173 -4.16 -10.20 -23.10
C ASN A 173 -5.09 -8.98 -22.99
N CYS A 174 -4.98 -8.20 -21.90
CA CYS A 174 -5.77 -6.98 -21.71
C CYS A 174 -5.42 -5.87 -22.70
N ALA A 175 -4.21 -5.87 -23.27
CA ALA A 175 -3.85 -4.97 -24.36
C ALA A 175 -4.48 -5.35 -25.71
N LYS A 176 -5.01 -6.58 -25.85
CA LYS A 176 -5.72 -7.05 -27.05
C LYS A 176 -7.24 -6.95 -26.92
N ASP A 177 -7.75 -6.79 -25.71
CA ASP A 177 -9.17 -6.57 -25.45
C ASP A 177 -9.52 -5.11 -25.73
N GLU A 178 -10.40 -4.86 -26.71
CA GLU A 178 -10.80 -3.51 -27.10
C GLU A 178 -11.46 -2.71 -25.95
N ASN A 179 -12.04 -3.39 -24.97
CA ASN A 179 -12.61 -2.76 -23.78
C ASN A 179 -11.62 -2.69 -22.60
N GLY A 180 -10.45 -3.32 -22.74
CA GLY A 180 -9.42 -3.37 -21.73
C GLY A 180 -8.79 -2.01 -21.47
N PHE A 181 -8.37 -1.77 -20.23
CA PHE A 181 -7.69 -0.53 -19.83
C PHE A 181 -6.45 -0.24 -20.67
N LEU A 182 -5.70 -1.29 -21.05
CA LEU A 182 -4.47 -1.16 -21.84
C LEU A 182 -4.70 -0.96 -23.34
N ALA A 183 -5.93 -1.09 -23.83
CA ALA A 183 -6.28 -0.72 -25.21
C ALA A 183 -6.50 0.79 -25.38
N LYS A 184 -6.61 1.53 -24.27
CA LYS A 184 -6.68 3.00 -24.27
C LYS A 184 -5.27 3.58 -24.43
N ASP A 185 -5.15 4.64 -25.23
CA ASP A 185 -3.85 5.26 -25.61
C ASP A 185 -2.95 5.62 -24.42
N ASP A 186 -3.54 5.97 -23.27
CA ASP A 186 -2.82 6.38 -22.05
C ASP A 186 -2.72 5.28 -20.97
N GLY A 187 -3.45 4.17 -21.11
CA GLY A 187 -3.60 3.16 -20.06
C GLY A 187 -2.27 2.51 -19.66
N LYS A 188 -1.44 2.18 -20.65
CA LYS A 188 -0.09 1.63 -20.40
C LYS A 188 0.79 2.61 -19.63
N ALA A 189 0.79 3.89 -20.01
CA ALA A 189 1.61 4.91 -19.36
C ALA A 189 1.17 5.15 -17.90
N LYS A 190 -0.15 5.16 -17.65
CA LYS A 190 -0.72 5.24 -16.29
C LYS A 190 -0.29 4.05 -15.43
N LEU A 191 -0.35 2.83 -15.97
CA LEU A 191 0.05 1.63 -15.25
C LEU A 191 1.56 1.62 -14.94
N GLU A 192 2.39 1.99 -15.91
CA GLU A 192 3.85 2.11 -15.70
C GLU A 192 4.20 3.18 -14.67
N LYS A 193 3.51 4.33 -14.72
CA LYS A 193 3.70 5.40 -13.73
C LYS A 193 3.35 4.91 -12.32
N PHE A 194 2.21 4.23 -12.17
CA PHE A 194 1.78 3.67 -10.88
C PHE A 194 2.87 2.76 -10.27
N PHE A 195 3.42 1.82 -11.04
CA PHE A 195 4.46 0.92 -10.51
C PHE A 195 5.80 1.62 -10.25
N LYS A 196 6.14 2.66 -11.01
CA LYS A 196 7.33 3.48 -10.74
C LYS A 196 7.21 4.30 -9.45
N GLU A 197 6.01 4.71 -9.07
CA GLU A 197 5.76 5.45 -7.82
C GLU A 197 5.61 4.53 -6.59
N LEU A 198 5.58 3.22 -6.81
CA LEU A 198 5.49 2.20 -5.76
C LEU A 198 6.88 1.81 -5.21
N LEU A 199 7.93 1.96 -6.03
CA LEU A 199 9.33 1.62 -5.75
C LEU A 199 10.14 2.89 -5.44
#